data_AF-A0A344W941-F1
#
_entry.id   AF-A0A344W941-F1
#
_cell.length_a   1.000
_cell.length_b   1.000
_cell.length_c   1.000
_cell.angle_alpha   90.00
_cell.angle_beta   90.00
_cell.angle_gamma   90.00
#
_symmetry.space_group_name_H-M   'P 1'
#
loop_
_entity.id
_entity.type
_entity.pdbx_description
1 polymer ?
#
loop_
_entity_poly.entity_id
_entity_poly.type
_entity_poly.pdbx_seq_one_letter_code
_entity_poly.pdbx_strand_id
1 'polypeptide(L)'
;MKEIHKKRLQNNFTWTPADKRLDNIGQPVPPRPADKRKPKLWLTNAIKNNDETLEAYDIFLVNSSGMSLKSVTVDSGGWYYDADELIESSQTDKIEYKNINDGEAIKVFIYHPLYDGDETTWLSLKIEMVNDIIDFSTSYNQNTKRVDKEVVI
;
A
#
# COMPACT_ATOMS: atom_id res chain seq x y z
N MET A 1 3.31 1.16 16.26
CA MET A 1 3.19 1.67 14.88
C MET A 1 3.47 3.18 14.87
N LYS A 2 4.32 3.69 13.97
CA LYS A 2 4.63 5.13 13.85
C LYS A 2 3.57 5.88 13.05
N GLU A 3 3.44 7.18 13.31
CA GLU A 3 2.57 8.06 12.54
C GLU A 3 2.99 8.12 11.07
N ILE A 4 2.02 7.94 10.19
CA ILE A 4 2.23 8.14 8.76
C ILE A 4 2.16 9.66 8.50
N HIS A 5 3.24 10.25 8.00
CA HIS A 5 3.18 11.63 7.52
C HIS A 5 2.59 11.69 6.11
N LYS A 6 1.71 12.67 5.86
CA LYS A 6 1.11 12.88 4.53
C LYS A 6 2.20 13.11 3.49
N LYS A 7 2.18 12.31 2.42
CA LYS A 7 3.12 12.43 1.31
C LYS A 7 2.40 12.18 -0.01
N ARG A 8 2.68 13.04 -0.99
CA ARG A 8 2.16 12.94 -2.36
C ARG A 8 3.31 12.93 -3.36
N LEU A 9 3.15 12.16 -4.42
CA LEU A 9 4.07 12.08 -5.56
C LEU A 9 3.27 12.22 -6.86
N GLN A 10 3.86 12.80 -7.90
CA GLN A 10 3.18 13.04 -9.18
C GLN A 10 3.92 12.32 -10.30
N ASN A 11 3.24 11.41 -11.00
CA ASN A 11 3.76 10.68 -12.16
C ASN A 11 5.04 9.86 -11.87
N ASN A 12 5.26 9.48 -10.61
CA ASN A 12 6.44 8.72 -10.19
C ASN A 12 6.34 7.22 -10.50
N PHE A 13 5.15 6.71 -10.83
CA PHE A 13 4.90 5.27 -10.89
C PHE A 13 4.33 4.85 -12.24
N THR A 14 4.90 3.78 -12.81
CA THR A 14 4.43 3.18 -14.07
C THR A 14 3.95 1.76 -13.79
N TRP A 15 2.72 1.46 -14.20
CA TRP A 15 2.18 0.11 -14.13
C TRP A 15 2.89 -0.83 -15.11
N THR A 16 3.39 -1.95 -14.60
CA THR A 16 3.97 -3.01 -15.43
C THR A 16 3.00 -4.21 -15.44
N PRO A 17 2.45 -4.60 -16.61
CA PRO A 17 1.60 -5.78 -16.75
C PRO A 17 2.27 -7.07 -16.25
N ALA A 18 1.47 -8.01 -15.73
CA ALA A 18 1.98 -9.21 -15.08
C ALA A 18 2.87 -10.09 -15.99
N ASP A 19 2.62 -10.11 -17.30
CA ASP A 19 3.40 -10.81 -18.33
C ASP A 19 4.75 -10.15 -18.63
N LYS A 20 4.93 -8.88 -18.27
CA LYS A 20 6.15 -8.11 -18.48
C LYS A 20 6.98 -7.93 -17.20
N ARG A 21 6.50 -8.44 -16.07
CA ARG A 21 7.21 -8.33 -14.79
C ARG A 21 8.41 -9.26 -14.78
N LEU A 22 9.46 -8.84 -14.10
CA LEU A 22 10.59 -9.67 -13.73
C LEU A 22 10.35 -10.24 -12.33
N ASP A 23 11.13 -11.26 -11.95
CA ASP A 23 11.18 -11.70 -10.56
C ASP A 23 11.92 -10.67 -9.67
N ASN A 24 12.02 -10.98 -8.38
CA ASN A 24 12.62 -10.07 -7.39
C ASN A 24 14.12 -9.84 -7.57
N ILE A 25 14.80 -10.61 -8.44
CA ILE A 25 16.21 -10.44 -8.80
C ILE A 25 16.40 -9.99 -10.26
N GLY A 26 15.32 -9.58 -10.93
CA GLY A 26 15.36 -9.07 -12.29
C GLY A 26 15.43 -10.14 -13.37
N GLN A 27 15.17 -11.40 -13.05
CA GLN A 27 15.14 -12.49 -14.02
C GLN A 27 13.75 -12.64 -14.66
N PRO A 28 13.71 -13.13 -15.91
CA PRO A 28 12.45 -13.44 -16.58
C PRO A 28 11.71 -14.55 -15.83
N VAL A 29 10.44 -14.29 -15.51
CA VAL A 29 9.51 -15.31 -14.99
C VAL A 29 8.97 -16.17 -16.14
N PRO A 30 8.46 -17.39 -15.85
CA PRO A 30 7.80 -18.22 -16.84
C PRO A 30 6.76 -17.43 -17.64
N PRO A 31 6.63 -17.66 -18.97
CA PRO A 31 5.71 -16.92 -19.81
C PRO A 31 4.28 -16.97 -19.25
N ARG A 32 3.68 -15.79 -19.08
CA ARG A 32 2.28 -15.64 -18.67
C ARG A 32 1.44 -15.18 -19.86
N PRO A 33 0.13 -15.48 -19.87
CA PRO A 33 -0.78 -14.86 -20.84
C PRO A 33 -0.69 -13.33 -20.77
N ALA A 34 -0.73 -12.66 -21.92
CA ALA A 34 -0.65 -11.21 -22.00
C ALA A 34 -1.76 -10.55 -21.16
N ASP A 35 -1.38 -9.70 -20.20
CA ASP A 35 -2.35 -8.95 -19.41
C ASP A 35 -2.55 -7.57 -20.03
N LYS A 36 -3.74 -7.35 -20.60
CA LYS A 36 -4.12 -6.07 -21.21
C LYS A 36 -4.75 -5.10 -20.22
N ARG A 37 -4.97 -5.51 -18.96
CA ARG A 37 -5.62 -4.67 -17.96
C ARG A 37 -4.64 -3.61 -17.44
N LYS A 38 -5.12 -2.37 -17.38
CA LYS A 38 -4.48 -1.29 -16.65
C LYS A 38 -5.35 -0.95 -15.44
N PRO A 39 -4.83 -1.08 -14.21
CA PRO A 39 -5.61 -0.74 -13.02
C PRO A 39 -5.93 0.75 -13.00
N LYS A 40 -7.13 1.08 -12.53
CA LYS A 40 -7.52 2.48 -12.26
C LYS A 40 -6.91 2.95 -10.95
N LEU A 41 -6.86 2.05 -9.97
CA LEU A 41 -6.28 2.26 -8.64
C LEU A 41 -5.42 1.05 -8.30
N TRP A 42 -4.24 1.28 -7.73
CA TRP A 42 -3.33 0.20 -7.34
C TRP A 42 -2.36 0.65 -6.26
N LEU A 43 -1.89 -0.32 -5.47
CA LEU A 43 -0.85 -0.11 -4.46
C LEU A 43 0.53 -0.38 -5.06
N THR A 44 1.50 0.49 -4.80
CA THR A 44 2.89 0.29 -5.23
C THR A 44 3.55 -0.85 -4.49
N ASN A 45 4.62 -1.40 -5.07
CA ASN A 45 5.59 -2.16 -4.29
C ASN A 45 6.13 -1.32 -3.13
N ALA A 46 6.60 -2.00 -2.08
CA ALA A 46 7.19 -1.36 -0.92
C ALA A 46 8.51 -0.65 -1.31
N ILE A 47 8.59 0.65 -1.08
CA ILE A 47 9.74 1.50 -1.46
C ILE A 47 10.52 1.82 -0.19
N LYS A 48 11.82 1.54 -0.17
CA LYS A 48 12.64 1.83 1.02
C LYS A 48 12.45 3.27 1.48
N ASN A 49 12.03 3.42 2.72
CA ASN A 49 11.91 4.69 3.40
C ASN A 49 13.28 5.03 4.01
N ASN A 50 13.90 6.09 3.51
CA ASN A 50 15.24 6.52 3.94
C ASN A 50 15.21 7.44 5.17
N ASP A 51 14.02 7.85 5.62
CA ASP A 51 13.84 8.74 6.76
C ASP A 51 13.79 7.97 8.10
N GLU A 52 13.81 6.63 8.04
CA GLU A 52 13.72 5.74 9.19
C GLU A 52 15.08 5.12 9.55
N THR A 53 15.34 4.94 10.85
CA THR A 53 16.57 4.33 11.36
C THR A 53 16.58 2.80 11.22
N LEU A 54 15.39 2.20 11.16
CA LEU A 54 15.18 0.78 10.89
C LEU A 54 14.76 0.58 9.43
N GLU A 55 14.87 -0.64 8.92
CA GLU A 55 14.31 -0.94 7.61
C GLU A 55 12.80 -0.72 7.64
N ALA A 56 12.35 0.28 6.88
CA ALA A 56 10.96 0.63 6.69
C ALA A 56 10.73 0.88 5.20
N TYR A 57 9.51 0.65 4.74
CA TYR A 57 9.14 0.77 3.34
C TYR A 57 7.80 1.47 3.21
N ASP A 58 7.75 2.50 2.38
CA ASP A 58 6.53 3.24 2.06
C ASP A 58 5.73 2.50 0.98
N ILE A 59 4.41 2.45 1.18
CA ILE A 59 3.45 1.98 0.18
C ILE A 59 2.56 3.15 -0.22
N PHE A 60 2.37 3.31 -1.52
CA PHE A 60 1.55 4.37 -2.09
C PHE A 60 0.32 3.79 -2.80
N LEU A 61 -0.82 4.48 -2.68
CA LEU A 61 -1.97 4.30 -3.57
C LEU A 61 -1.80 5.23 -4.77
N VAL A 62 -1.80 4.67 -5.98
CA VAL A 62 -1.67 5.41 -7.23
C VAL A 62 -3.04 5.57 -7.88
N ASN A 63 -3.37 6.82 -8.24
CA ASN A 63 -4.53 7.13 -9.07
C ASN A 63 -4.13 7.16 -10.54
N SER A 64 -4.62 6.21 -11.32
CA SER A 64 -4.47 6.15 -12.78
C SER A 64 -5.82 5.96 -13.48
N SER A 65 -6.88 6.48 -12.86
CA SER A 65 -8.27 6.29 -13.28
C SER A 65 -8.70 7.21 -14.43
N GLY A 66 -7.90 8.22 -14.77
CA GLY A 66 -8.26 9.30 -15.69
C GLY A 66 -9.18 10.37 -15.07
N MET A 67 -9.42 10.31 -13.76
CA MET A 67 -10.25 11.26 -13.03
C MET A 67 -9.65 11.61 -11.67
N SER A 68 -10.03 12.75 -11.10
CA SER A 68 -9.63 13.11 -9.74
C SER A 68 -10.52 12.42 -8.69
N LEU A 69 -9.91 11.87 -7.65
CA LEU A 69 -10.60 11.35 -6.47
C LEU A 69 -10.94 12.53 -5.56
N LYS A 70 -12.17 12.54 -5.02
CA LYS A 70 -12.62 13.59 -4.10
C LYS A 70 -11.86 13.50 -2.79
N SER A 71 -11.82 12.31 -2.19
CA SER A 71 -11.12 12.06 -0.96
C SER A 71 -10.60 10.62 -0.88
N VAL A 72 -9.54 10.42 -0.11
CA VAL A 72 -9.10 9.11 0.34
C VAL A 72 -8.84 9.19 1.83
N THR A 73 -9.58 8.43 2.62
CA THR A 73 -9.32 8.24 4.04
C THR A 73 -8.53 6.97 4.24
N VAL A 74 -7.37 7.10 4.85
CA VAL A 74 -6.48 6.01 5.21
C VAL A 74 -6.59 5.77 6.70
N ASP A 75 -6.79 4.50 7.04
CA ASP A 75 -6.80 4.02 8.40
C ASP A 75 -5.90 2.77 8.46
N SER A 76 -5.07 2.68 9.48
CA SER A 76 -4.11 1.59 9.58
C SER A 76 -3.82 1.23 11.02
N GLY A 77 -3.40 0.00 11.23
CA GLY A 77 -3.08 -0.49 12.56
C GLY A 77 -2.48 -1.87 12.51
N GLY A 78 -2.47 -2.52 13.66
CA GLY A 78 -1.94 -3.84 13.83
C GLY A 78 -1.98 -4.26 15.29
N TRP A 79 -1.44 -5.44 15.53
CA TRP A 79 -1.25 -6.00 16.85
C TRP A 79 -0.09 -6.98 16.82
N TYR A 80 0.60 -7.13 17.94
CA TYR A 80 1.68 -8.10 18.13
C TYR A 80 1.63 -8.65 19.55
N TYR A 81 2.31 -9.76 19.78
CA TYR A 81 2.52 -10.30 21.12
C TYR A 81 3.89 -9.89 21.65
N ASP A 82 3.93 -9.38 22.88
CA ASP A 82 5.16 -9.18 23.65
C ASP A 82 5.01 -9.87 25.01
N ALA A 83 5.90 -10.82 25.32
CA ALA A 83 5.85 -11.62 26.54
C ALA A 83 4.45 -12.18 26.89
N ASP A 84 3.77 -12.77 25.89
CA ASP A 84 2.40 -13.32 25.97
C ASP A 84 1.27 -12.29 26.16
N GLU A 85 1.56 -11.00 26.11
CA GLU A 85 0.56 -9.91 26.12
C GLU A 85 0.25 -9.43 24.70
N LEU A 86 -1.04 -9.28 24.37
CA LEU A 86 -1.48 -8.70 23.10
C LEU A 86 -1.36 -7.18 23.17
N ILE A 87 -0.47 -6.62 22.36
CA ILE A 87 -0.32 -5.18 22.20
C ILE A 87 -0.96 -4.77 20.88
N GLU A 88 -2.04 -4.00 20.97
CA GLU A 88 -2.64 -3.34 19.81
C GLU A 88 -1.88 -2.06 19.47
N SER A 89 -1.67 -1.81 18.18
CA SER A 89 -1.16 -0.54 17.69
C SER A 89 -2.05 -0.05 16.57
N SER A 90 -2.89 0.94 16.85
CA SER A 90 -3.60 1.68 15.81
C SER A 90 -2.87 2.96 15.48
N GLN A 91 -3.06 3.44 14.26
CA GLN A 91 -2.75 4.81 13.95
C GLN A 91 -3.64 5.73 14.82
N THR A 92 -3.03 6.75 15.45
CA THR A 92 -3.74 7.65 16.37
C THR A 92 -4.89 8.37 15.67
N ASP A 93 -4.66 8.82 14.43
CA ASP A 93 -5.61 9.55 13.61
C ASP A 93 -5.66 9.01 12.18
N LYS A 94 -6.88 8.97 11.62
CA LYS A 94 -7.09 8.67 10.19
C LYS A 94 -6.52 9.79 9.33
N ILE A 95 -5.86 9.42 8.24
CA ILE A 95 -5.30 10.38 7.30
C ILE A 95 -6.26 10.60 6.16
N GLU A 96 -6.72 11.84 6.00
CA GLU A 96 -7.53 12.22 4.86
C GLU A 96 -6.69 12.97 3.80
N TYR A 97 -6.72 12.48 2.57
CA TYR A 97 -6.28 13.18 1.37
C TYR A 97 -7.50 13.68 0.60
N LYS A 98 -7.43 14.89 0.02
CA LYS A 98 -8.49 15.48 -0.82
C LYS A 98 -7.97 15.85 -2.20
N ASN A 99 -8.83 15.81 -3.20
CA ASN A 99 -8.51 16.19 -4.58
C ASN A 99 -7.22 15.50 -5.07
N ILE A 100 -7.26 14.17 -5.17
CA ILE A 100 -6.13 13.38 -5.66
C ILE A 100 -6.27 13.29 -7.18
N ASN A 101 -5.42 13.99 -7.93
CA ASN A 101 -5.54 14.06 -9.38
C ASN A 101 -5.10 12.76 -10.07
N ASP A 102 -5.46 12.61 -11.35
CA ASP A 102 -4.91 11.53 -12.17
C ASP A 102 -3.38 11.64 -12.23
N GLY A 103 -2.70 10.50 -12.11
CA GLY A 103 -1.24 10.41 -12.03
C GLY A 103 -0.64 10.73 -10.65
N GLU A 104 -1.45 11.15 -9.66
CA GLU A 104 -0.98 11.31 -8.29
C GLU A 104 -0.89 9.97 -7.56
N ALA A 105 0.06 9.89 -6.63
CA ALA A 105 0.19 8.80 -5.69
C ALA A 105 0.30 9.34 -4.26
N ILE A 106 -0.44 8.73 -3.33
CA ILE A 106 -0.49 9.15 -1.93
C ILE A 106 0.06 8.04 -1.03
N LYS A 107 0.84 8.39 -0.01
CA LYS A 107 1.35 7.43 0.95
C LYS A 107 0.21 6.93 1.83
N VAL A 108 0.03 5.61 1.88
CA VAL A 108 -1.08 4.98 2.62
C VAL A 108 -0.61 4.03 3.72
N PHE A 109 0.64 3.57 3.68
CA PHE A 109 1.12 2.61 4.65
C PHE A 109 2.65 2.67 4.80
N ILE A 110 3.14 2.30 5.98
CA ILE A 110 4.57 2.06 6.23
C ILE A 110 4.72 0.61 6.69
N TYR A 111 5.46 -0.17 5.92
CA TYR A 111 5.78 -1.56 6.18
C TYR A 111 7.15 -1.68 6.84
N HIS A 112 7.26 -2.47 7.92
CA HIS A 112 8.52 -2.76 8.61
C HIS A 112 8.77 -4.27 8.60
N PRO A 113 9.76 -4.79 7.85
CA PRO A 113 10.00 -6.23 7.76
C PRO A 113 10.75 -6.86 8.95
N LEU A 114 11.28 -6.05 9.87
CA LEU A 114 12.25 -6.52 10.89
C LEU A 114 11.65 -6.74 12.29
N TYR A 115 10.33 -6.84 12.45
CA TYR A 115 9.75 -7.22 13.73
C TYR A 115 9.62 -8.74 13.81
N ASP A 116 10.45 -9.36 14.66
CA ASP A 116 10.60 -10.82 14.83
C ASP A 116 9.44 -11.46 15.63
N GLY A 117 8.21 -11.00 15.43
CA GLY A 117 7.05 -11.38 16.23
C GLY A 117 5.83 -11.77 15.40
N ASP A 118 4.82 -12.33 16.09
CA ASP A 118 3.47 -12.59 15.57
C ASP A 118 2.70 -11.27 15.35
N GLU A 119 3.28 -10.38 14.54
CA GLU A 119 2.68 -9.10 14.20
C GLU A 119 1.73 -9.25 13.02
N THR A 120 0.49 -8.82 13.23
CA THR A 120 -0.49 -8.63 12.17
C THR A 120 -0.70 -7.13 12.00
N THR A 121 -0.64 -6.66 10.77
CA THR A 121 -0.97 -5.29 10.40
C THR A 121 -2.21 -5.27 9.53
N TRP A 122 -2.94 -4.17 9.55
CA TRP A 122 -4.11 -3.95 8.72
C TRP A 122 -4.09 -2.54 8.12
N LEU A 123 -4.70 -2.44 6.94
CA LEU A 123 -4.86 -1.22 6.17
C LEU A 123 -6.31 -1.16 5.68
N SER A 124 -6.95 -0.03 5.91
CA SER A 124 -8.25 0.30 5.34
C SER A 124 -8.19 1.63 4.60
N LEU A 125 -8.80 1.63 3.42
CA LEU A 125 -8.91 2.75 2.52
C LEU A 125 -10.39 2.97 2.20
N LYS A 126 -10.86 4.19 2.44
CA LYS A 126 -12.13 4.67 1.90
C LYS A 126 -11.84 5.69 0.81
N ILE A 127 -12.21 5.37 -0.42
CA ILE A 127 -11.88 6.13 -1.62
C ILE A 127 -13.17 6.70 -2.20
N GLU A 128 -13.32 8.02 -2.16
CA GLU A 128 -14.49 8.70 -2.70
C GLU A 128 -14.20 9.27 -4.09
N MET A 129 -14.99 8.83 -5.06
CA MET A 129 -14.96 9.30 -6.44
C MET A 129 -16.16 10.22 -6.72
N VAL A 130 -16.25 10.72 -7.95
CA VAL A 130 -17.34 11.64 -8.33
C VAL A 130 -18.72 11.00 -8.13
N ASN A 131 -18.88 9.73 -8.53
CA ASN A 131 -20.16 9.02 -8.55
C ASN A 131 -20.13 7.68 -7.78
N ASP A 132 -19.07 7.41 -7.02
CA ASP A 132 -18.84 6.08 -6.45
C ASP A 132 -17.97 6.17 -5.19
N ILE A 133 -18.05 5.16 -4.34
CA ILE A 133 -17.25 5.01 -3.13
C ILE A 133 -16.71 3.58 -3.09
N ILE A 134 -15.41 3.46 -2.92
CA ILE A 134 -14.76 2.17 -2.72
C ILE A 134 -14.26 2.09 -1.29
N ASP A 135 -14.79 1.11 -0.56
CA ASP A 135 -14.28 0.71 0.75
C ASP A 135 -13.42 -0.53 0.58
N PHE A 136 -12.13 -0.38 0.85
CA PHE A 136 -11.14 -1.45 0.73
C PHE A 136 -10.47 -1.67 2.08
N SER A 137 -10.37 -2.93 2.51
CA SER A 137 -9.66 -3.29 3.74
C SER A 137 -8.88 -4.58 3.52
N THR A 138 -7.66 -4.62 4.04
CA THR A 138 -6.80 -5.80 4.00
C THR A 138 -6.01 -5.92 5.29
N SER A 139 -5.68 -7.15 5.66
CA SER A 139 -4.71 -7.44 6.72
C SER A 139 -3.57 -8.28 6.19
N TYR A 140 -2.44 -8.22 6.86
CA TYR A 140 -1.23 -8.94 6.54
C TYR A 140 -0.55 -9.41 7.83
N ASN A 141 -0.09 -10.66 7.86
CA ASN A 141 0.69 -11.20 8.96
C ASN A 141 2.13 -11.47 8.48
N GLN A 142 3.13 -11.15 9.30
CA GLN A 142 4.54 -11.32 8.92
C GLN A 142 4.92 -12.78 8.59
N ASN A 143 4.25 -13.77 9.20
CA ASN A 143 4.45 -15.19 8.91
C ASN A 143 3.88 -15.61 7.55
N THR A 144 2.96 -14.84 6.97
CA THR A 144 2.61 -14.97 5.57
C THR A 144 3.65 -14.23 4.76
N LYS A 145 4.77 -14.87 4.39
CA LYS A 145 5.70 -14.33 3.39
C LYS A 145 4.88 -13.72 2.24
N ARG A 146 4.94 -12.40 2.09
CA ARG A 146 4.61 -11.58 0.89
C ARG A 146 3.48 -10.56 1.08
N VAL A 147 3.86 -9.28 1.12
CA VAL A 147 3.08 -8.20 0.49
C VAL A 147 3.43 -8.16 -1.02
N ASP A 148 3.34 -9.30 -1.72
CA ASP A 148 3.52 -9.36 -3.19
C ASP A 148 2.17 -9.27 -3.92
N LYS A 149 1.07 -9.10 -3.18
CA LYS A 149 -0.25 -8.91 -3.76
C LYS A 149 -0.48 -7.42 -3.96
N GLU A 150 -0.13 -6.96 -5.14
CA GLU A 150 -0.79 -5.79 -5.70
C GLU A 150 -2.30 -6.05 -5.67
N VAL A 151 -2.99 -5.28 -4.84
CA VAL A 151 -4.44 -5.22 -4.90
C VAL A 151 -4.77 -4.23 -6.00
N VAL A 152 -5.26 -4.77 -7.12
CA VAL A 152 -5.96 -3.97 -8.12
C VAL A 152 -7.35 -3.69 -7.54
N ILE A 153 -7.61 -2.42 -7.28
CA ILE A 153 -8.90 -1.92 -6.79
C ILE A 153 -9.74 -1.47 -7.99
#